data_AF-A0A957PJX0-F1
#
_entry.id   AF-A0A957PJX0-F1
#
_cell.length_a   1.000
_cell.length_b   1.000
_cell.length_c   1.000
_cell.angle_alpha   90.00
_cell.angle_beta   90.00
_cell.angle_gamma   90.00
#
_symmetry.space_group_name_H-M   'P 1'
#
loop_
_entity.id
_entity.type
_entity.pdbx_description
1 polymer ?
#
loop_
_entity_poly.entity_id
_entity_poly.type
_entity_poly.pdbx_seq_one_letter_code
_entity_poly.pdbx_strand_id
1 'polypeptide(L)'
;MNHPTITGKTKLVGLIGYPVSHSVSPPMHNAAFAHLGLDWCYVPLPVATAPDARIGEAVAGVRALGFAGCNVTVPHKQNVIPHLDELTQAAEAIGAVNTI
;
A
#
# COMPACT_ATOMS: atom_id res chain seq x y z
N MET A 1 -9.65 15.33 14.32
CA MET A 1 -8.19 15.11 14.28
C MET A 1 -7.65 16.02 13.19
N ASN A 2 -6.69 16.89 13.50
CA ASN A 2 -6.06 17.72 12.48
C ASN A 2 -5.18 16.81 11.64
N HIS A 3 -5.59 16.52 10.40
CA HIS A 3 -4.71 15.88 9.45
C HIS A 3 -3.57 16.86 9.14
N PRO A 4 -2.30 16.43 9.21
CA PRO A 4 -1.20 17.29 8.79
C PRO A 4 -1.43 17.76 7.36
N THR A 5 -1.16 19.03 7.09
CA THR A 5 -1.32 19.63 5.77
C THR A 5 -0.42 18.90 4.77
N ILE A 6 -1.03 18.31 3.74
CA ILE A 6 -0.29 17.67 2.64
C ILE A 6 0.33 18.78 1.78
N THR A 7 1.61 18.64 1.48
CA THR A 7 2.36 19.56 0.60
C THR A 7 2.96 18.80 -0.58
N GLY A 8 3.59 19.52 -1.51
CA GLY A 8 4.34 18.88 -2.62
C GLY A 8 5.56 18.07 -2.19
N LYS A 9 5.92 18.06 -0.90
CA LYS A 9 7.03 17.27 -0.33
C LYS A 9 6.58 16.01 0.40
N THR A 10 5.28 15.86 0.64
CA THR A 10 4.72 14.76 1.43
C THR A 10 4.96 13.42 0.71
N LYS A 11 5.53 12.45 1.42
CA LYS A 11 5.72 11.09 0.90
C LYS A 11 4.45 10.27 1.01
N LEU A 12 4.13 9.50 -0.02
CA LEU A 12 2.92 8.66 -0.04
C LEU A 12 3.25 7.20 0.25
N VAL A 13 2.40 6.55 1.04
CA VAL A 13 2.39 5.10 1.28
C VAL A 13 1.00 4.56 0.97
N GLY A 14 0.93 3.46 0.22
CA GLY A 14 -0.34 2.89 -0.23
C GLY A 14 -0.83 1.72 0.61
N LEU A 15 -2.11 1.38 0.47
CA LEU A 15 -2.68 0.09 0.87
C LEU A 15 -3.51 -0.49 -0.28
N ILE A 16 -2.95 -1.46 -0.98
CA ILE A 16 -3.65 -2.21 -2.04
C ILE A 16 -4.55 -3.27 -1.41
N GLY A 17 -5.83 -3.28 -1.77
CA GLY A 17 -6.83 -4.22 -1.24
C GLY A 17 -8.21 -3.96 -1.82
N TYR A 18 -9.15 -4.89 -1.62
CA TYR A 18 -10.55 -4.67 -1.98
C TYR A 18 -11.54 -5.60 -1.27
N PRO A 19 -12.62 -5.07 -0.66
CA PRO A 19 -12.80 -3.66 -0.28
C PRO A 19 -11.77 -3.25 0.78
N VAL A 20 -11.38 -1.97 0.82
CA VAL A 20 -10.29 -1.52 1.71
C VAL A 20 -10.56 -0.19 2.43
N SER A 21 -11.69 0.46 2.14
CA SER A 21 -12.12 1.72 2.77
C SER A 21 -12.32 1.61 4.28
N HIS A 22 -12.62 0.41 4.79
CA HIS A 22 -12.83 0.15 6.22
C HIS A 22 -11.54 -0.19 6.98
N SER A 23 -10.39 -0.16 6.31
CA SER A 23 -9.11 -0.47 6.96
C SER A 23 -8.80 0.54 8.06
N VAL A 24 -8.31 0.03 9.19
CA VAL A 24 -7.76 0.85 10.29
C VAL A 24 -6.29 1.23 10.06
N SER A 25 -5.64 0.69 9.03
CA SER A 25 -4.25 1.02 8.71
C SER A 25 -4.05 2.50 8.38
N PRO A 26 -4.89 3.17 7.56
CA PRO A 26 -4.74 4.60 7.32
C PRO A 26 -4.77 5.47 8.58
N PRO A 27 -5.77 5.40 9.48
CA PRO A 27 -5.71 6.21 10.69
C PRO A 27 -4.53 5.82 11.60
N MET A 28 -4.16 4.54 11.69
CA MET A 28 -3.02 4.08 12.49
C MET A 28 -1.68 4.65 11.99
N HIS A 29 -1.37 4.50 10.69
CA HIS A 29 -0.10 4.97 10.12
C HIS A 29 -0.02 6.49 10.09
N ASN A 30 -1.10 7.19 9.71
CA ASN A 30 -1.10 8.66 9.70
C ASN A 30 -0.96 9.23 11.12
N ALA A 31 -1.53 8.59 12.15
CA ALA A 31 -1.30 8.98 13.55
C ALA A 31 0.17 8.78 13.95
N ALA A 32 0.80 7.67 13.55
CA ALA A 32 2.21 7.42 13.81
C ALA A 32 3.11 8.45 13.09
N PHE A 33 2.83 8.78 11.83
CA PHE A 33 3.57 9.80 11.08
C PHE A 33 3.47 11.17 11.74
N ALA A 34 2.27 11.57 12.15
CA ALA A 34 2.06 12.82 12.87
C ALA A 34 2.82 12.85 14.21
N HIS A 35 2.76 11.75 14.99
CA HIS A 35 3.48 11.63 16.26
C HIS A 35 5.00 11.74 16.10
N LEU A 36 5.54 11.18 15.02
CA LEU A 36 6.98 11.19 14.72
C LEU A 36 7.45 12.43 13.94
N GLY A 37 6.55 13.37 13.61
CA GLY A 37 6.90 14.56 12.81
C GLY A 37 7.30 14.24 11.38
N LEU A 38 6.81 13.13 10.82
CA LEU A 38 7.11 12.68 9.46
C LEU A 38 6.11 13.29 8.46
N ASP A 39 6.62 13.96 7.43
CA ASP A 39 5.82 14.49 6.29
C ASP A 39 5.41 13.36 5.33
N TRP A 40 4.53 12.47 5.82
CA TRP A 40 4.09 11.26 5.13
C TRP A 40 2.57 11.12 5.20
N CYS A 41 1.97 10.54 4.17
CA CYS A 41 0.54 10.25 4.11
C CYS A 41 0.30 8.80 3.67
N TYR A 42 -0.49 8.07 4.46
CA TYR A 42 -0.91 6.71 4.15
C TYR A 42 -2.32 6.70 3.58
N VAL A 43 -2.53 6.13 2.39
CA VAL A 43 -3.82 6.14 1.68
C VAL A 43 -4.26 4.76 1.19
N PRO A 44 -5.57 4.44 1.23
CA PRO A 44 -6.09 3.25 0.58
C PRO A 44 -6.03 3.38 -0.95
N LEU A 45 -5.62 2.31 -1.62
CA LEU A 45 -5.56 2.17 -3.08
C LEU A 45 -6.44 0.97 -3.49
N PRO A 46 -7.76 1.17 -3.67
CA PRO A 46 -8.66 0.08 -3.99
C PRO A 46 -8.35 -0.49 -5.38
N VAL A 47 -8.14 -1.80 -5.46
CA VAL A 47 -7.94 -2.51 -6.74
C VAL A 47 -8.99 -3.60 -6.85
N ALA A 48 -9.86 -3.52 -7.86
CA ALA A 48 -10.96 -4.48 -8.01
C ALA A 48 -10.46 -5.94 -8.07
N THR A 49 -11.35 -6.87 -7.71
CA THR A 49 -11.09 -8.30 -7.82
C THR A 49 -11.38 -8.83 -9.22
N ALA A 50 -11.11 -10.12 -9.46
CA ALA A 50 -11.43 -10.76 -10.73
C ALA A 50 -12.91 -10.56 -11.12
N PRO A 51 -13.22 -10.44 -12.44
CA PRO A 51 -12.30 -10.53 -13.58
C PRO A 51 -11.48 -9.25 -13.85
N ASP A 52 -11.84 -8.12 -13.25
CA ASP A 52 -11.25 -6.81 -13.53
C ASP A 52 -10.00 -6.48 -12.69
N ALA A 53 -9.32 -7.51 -12.19
CA ALA A 53 -8.14 -7.34 -11.33
C ALA A 53 -6.95 -6.80 -12.14
N ARG A 54 -6.55 -5.55 -11.86
CA ARG A 54 -5.43 -4.86 -12.51
C ARG A 54 -4.23 -4.69 -11.58
N ILE A 55 -3.80 -5.78 -10.95
CA ILE A 55 -2.79 -5.73 -9.88
C ILE A 55 -1.41 -5.32 -10.38
N GLY A 56 -0.96 -5.87 -11.51
CA GLY A 56 0.32 -5.45 -12.11
C GLY A 56 0.36 -3.95 -12.43
N GLU A 57 -0.76 -3.40 -12.90
CA GLU A 57 -0.87 -1.97 -13.20
C GLU A 57 -0.91 -1.11 -11.94
N ALA A 58 -1.54 -1.59 -10.87
CA ALA A 58 -1.51 -0.94 -9.57
C ALA A 58 -0.08 -0.87 -9.00
N VAL A 59 0.67 -1.99 -9.05
CA VAL A 59 2.08 -2.02 -8.62
C VAL A 59 2.94 -1.11 -9.48
N ALA A 60 2.76 -1.15 -10.81
CA ALA A 60 3.45 -0.25 -11.73
C ALA A 60 3.11 1.23 -11.44
N GLY A 61 1.86 1.54 -11.11
CA GLY A 61 1.39 2.86 -10.72
C GLY A 61 2.00 3.35 -9.41
N VAL A 62 2.07 2.51 -8.37
CA VAL A 62 2.76 2.81 -7.10
C VAL A 62 4.21 3.24 -7.37
N ARG A 63 4.93 2.49 -8.21
CA ARG A 63 6.30 2.83 -8.62
C ARG A 63 6.36 4.12 -9.44
N ALA A 64 5.53 4.25 -10.47
CA ALA A 64 5.55 5.39 -11.39
C ALA A 64 5.15 6.71 -10.73
N LEU A 65 4.25 6.67 -9.75
CA LEU A 65 3.76 7.84 -9.01
C LEU A 65 4.68 8.23 -7.84
N GLY A 66 5.77 7.50 -7.61
CA GLY A 66 6.75 7.83 -6.57
C GLY A 66 6.30 7.55 -5.13
N PHE A 67 5.42 6.57 -4.93
CA PHE A 67 5.11 6.09 -3.59
C PHE A 67 6.37 5.50 -2.94
N ALA A 68 6.51 5.71 -1.63
CA ALA A 68 7.62 5.15 -0.86
C ALA A 68 7.48 3.62 -0.65
N GLY A 69 6.29 3.08 -0.87
CA GLY A 69 5.95 1.66 -0.71
C GLY A 69 4.44 1.48 -0.56
N CYS A 70 3.99 0.24 -0.38
CA CYS A 70 2.60 -0.03 -0.05
C CYS A 70 2.42 -1.31 0.76
N ASN A 71 1.40 -1.34 1.60
CA ASN A 71 0.89 -2.61 2.09
C ASN A 71 -0.03 -3.27 1.06
N VAL A 72 -0.14 -4.58 1.17
CA VAL A 72 -1.06 -5.41 0.38
C VAL A 72 -1.93 -6.21 1.34
N THR A 73 -3.25 -6.19 1.10
CA THR A 73 -4.22 -6.96 1.89
C THR A 73 -5.15 -7.76 0.99
N VAL A 74 -6.13 -8.43 1.59
CA VAL A 74 -7.11 -9.28 0.90
C VAL A 74 -7.73 -8.53 -0.29
N PRO A 75 -7.90 -9.22 -1.44
CA PRO A 75 -7.48 -10.60 -1.75
C PRO A 75 -6.09 -10.69 -2.40
N HIS A 76 -5.28 -9.63 -2.36
CA HIS A 76 -4.15 -9.47 -3.28
C HIS A 76 -2.80 -9.99 -2.80
N LYS A 77 -2.72 -10.51 -1.58
CA LYS A 77 -1.44 -10.90 -0.97
C LYS A 77 -0.65 -11.95 -1.78
N GLN A 78 -1.33 -12.80 -2.55
CA GLN A 78 -0.69 -13.84 -3.36
C GLN A 78 -0.51 -13.38 -4.82
N ASN A 79 -1.54 -12.80 -5.42
CA ASN A 79 -1.50 -12.42 -6.84
C ASN A 79 -0.67 -11.17 -7.13
N VAL A 80 -0.16 -10.49 -6.09
CA VAL A 80 0.82 -9.42 -6.26
C VAL A 80 2.23 -9.95 -6.56
N ILE A 81 2.55 -11.18 -6.15
CA ILE A 81 3.90 -11.76 -6.22
C ILE A 81 4.50 -11.72 -7.63
N PRO A 82 3.78 -12.10 -8.72
CA PRO A 82 4.33 -12.07 -10.07
C PRO A 82 4.70 -10.67 -10.59
N HIS A 83 4.39 -9.62 -9.83
CA HIS A 83 4.64 -8.22 -10.19
C HIS A 83 5.75 -7.57 -9.35
N LEU A 84 6.45 -8.35 -8.53
CA LEU A 84 7.55 -7.89 -7.67
C LEU A 84 8.89 -8.34 -8.22
N ASP A 85 9.93 -7.52 -8.03
CA ASP A 85 11.27 -7.80 -8.52
C ASP A 85 11.98 -8.87 -7.66
N GLU A 86 11.80 -8.81 -6.33
CA GLU A 86 12.44 -9.71 -5.37
C GLU A 86 11.49 -10.01 -4.20
N LEU A 87 11.72 -11.15 -3.54
CA LEU A 87 11.00 -11.56 -2.33
C LEU A 87 11.99 -11.84 -1.19
N THR A 88 11.53 -11.60 0.05
CA THR A 88 12.23 -12.11 1.22
C THR A 88 12.00 -13.62 1.35
N GLN A 89 12.93 -14.34 1.98
CA GLN A 89 12.78 -15.78 2.25
C GLN A 89 11.46 -16.11 2.98
N ALA A 90 11.02 -15.22 3.89
CA ALA A 90 9.74 -15.38 4.58
C ALA A 90 8.55 -15.27 3.62
N ALA A 91 8.57 -14.31 2.69
CA ALA A 91 7.51 -14.13 1.69
C ALA A 91 7.44 -15.32 0.72
N GLU A 92 8.59 -15.87 0.31
CA GLU A 92 8.67 -17.09 -0.50
C GLU A 92 8.07 -18.29 0.22
N ALA A 93 8.46 -18.51 1.48
CA ALA A 93 7.98 -19.63 2.29
C ALA A 93 6.47 -19.55 2.61
N ILE A 94 5.95 -18.34 2.86
CA ILE A 94 4.54 -18.10 3.14
C ILE A 94 3.70 -18.13 1.84
N GLY A 95 4.29 -17.76 0.71
CA GLY A 95 3.58 -17.59 -0.55
C GLY A 95 2.62 -16.40 -0.54
N ALA A 96 2.90 -15.37 0.27
CA ALA A 96 2.09 -14.16 0.36
C ALA A 96 2.92 -12.95 0.79
N VAL A 97 2.57 -11.76 0.28
CA VAL A 97 3.19 -10.47 0.57
C VAL A 97 2.15 -9.51 1.13
N ASN A 98 2.48 -8.84 2.23
CA ASN A 98 1.66 -7.76 2.79
C ASN A 98 2.36 -6.39 2.83
N THR A 99 3.63 -6.32 2.42
CA THR A 99 4.43 -5.09 2.38
C THR A 99 5.36 -5.15 1.17
N ILE A 100 5.32 -4.09 0.37
CA ILE A 100 6.19 -3.80 -0.77
C ILE A 100 6.92 -2.50 -0.48
#